data_AF-R9KD21-F1
#
_entry.id   AF-R9KD21-F1
#
_cell.length_a   1.000
_cell.length_b   1.000
_cell.length_c   1.000
_cell.angle_alpha   90.00
_cell.angle_beta   90.00
_cell.angle_gamma   90.00
#
_symmetry.space_group_name_H-M   'P 1'
#
loop_
_entity.id
_entity.type
_entity.pdbx_description
1 polymer ?
#
loop_
_entity_poly.entity_id
_entity_poly.type
_entity_poly.pdbx_seq_one_letter_code
_entity_poly.pdbx_strand_id
1 'polypeptide(L)'
;MEGTNNNTNGIICPKCGAVNVEDARFCESCGTDLGTAAGGAGQQNIPLGVNPQAQNSQYGNAVPSQSAGQDNTAPSQNLGQGSMVSSHGYGQGGSVSGPYGSMPSQPQPAVKKPVPKWVPVLIAEAALLALSVYGNTVVLKNSKTPEQAAETFFVHIANGDWEEGYAQLDAEDSEFINAKMFAELHKQDSLGIVTNYQFNASYNSQAMDEISQNLYDWAEEWGIDEYMGQESGSTSLEKAVQIDYRVKGDTENSSYPIILNQTPEGWKVWTSNHICKDYYVYVPAGASATLDGIALGENYKVKEGEEGYQEDSSIDSYSIPQIFYGSHEIKITMEDMEDVTERFSINYGNSSYWKESMELKEEIRDSLIQKAGENMRKIYGAALAGKNFKTIEGLFSADGERRKEIKESYDSLMAELNEGNDITTRIAFQDITGVSQGSGKTVGLTFSYIREYKYKGWFGEWSDEQDDGSSELEFYFAKENGEWVQTNLGCENLYW
;
A
#
# COMPACT_ATOMS: atom_id res chain seq x y z
N MET A 1 -35.58 45.53 29.00
CA MET A 1 -35.07 44.43 28.15
C MET A 1 -35.41 43.16 28.90
N GLU A 2 -36.38 42.44 28.35
CA GLU A 2 -36.98 41.24 28.92
C GLU A 2 -35.95 40.12 29.04
N GLY A 3 -36.00 39.39 30.16
CA GLY A 3 -35.13 38.27 30.44
C GLY A 3 -35.74 36.95 30.01
N THR A 4 -34.87 35.98 29.75
CA THR A 4 -35.21 34.55 29.78
C THR A 4 -34.24 33.84 30.72
N ASN A 5 -34.81 33.28 31.78
CA ASN A 5 -34.15 32.39 32.73
C ASN A 5 -33.94 31.03 32.05
N ASN A 6 -32.69 30.61 31.83
CA ASN A 6 -32.41 29.22 31.47
C ASN A 6 -32.47 28.37 32.75
N ASN A 7 -33.65 27.82 32.99
CA ASN A 7 -33.89 26.78 33.99
C ASN A 7 -33.35 25.46 33.42
N THR A 8 -32.17 25.01 33.85
CA THR A 8 -31.60 23.71 33.44
C THR A 8 -32.27 22.59 34.24
N ASN A 9 -33.37 22.02 33.74
CA ASN A 9 -34.04 20.86 34.33
C ASN A 9 -33.34 19.55 33.91
N GLY A 10 -32.03 19.41 34.16
CA GLY A 10 -31.29 18.20 33.77
C GLY A 10 -31.80 16.90 34.43
N ILE A 11 -31.72 15.77 33.71
CA ILE A 11 -32.07 14.45 34.26
C ILE A 11 -30.94 13.97 35.18
N ILE A 12 -31.31 13.65 36.42
CA ILE A 12 -30.38 13.09 37.41
C ILE A 12 -30.31 11.58 37.22
N CYS A 13 -29.11 11.07 37.01
CA CYS A 13 -28.88 9.64 36.88
C CYS A 13 -29.28 8.90 38.18
N PRO A 14 -30.18 7.91 38.12
CA PRO A 14 -30.62 7.17 39.30
C PRO A 14 -29.54 6.27 39.89
N LYS A 15 -28.46 5.98 39.13
CA LYS A 15 -27.36 5.11 39.56
C LYS A 15 -26.20 5.87 40.21
N CYS A 16 -25.80 7.02 39.66
CA CYS A 16 -24.62 7.74 40.13
C CYS A 16 -24.88 9.21 40.51
N GLY A 17 -26.11 9.71 40.37
CA GLY A 17 -26.49 11.05 40.81
C GLY A 17 -25.95 12.20 39.96
N ALA A 18 -25.28 11.92 38.85
CA ALA A 18 -24.81 12.94 37.92
C ALA A 18 -25.99 13.61 37.20
N VAL A 19 -25.89 14.92 36.98
CA VAL A 19 -26.86 15.71 36.21
C VAL A 19 -26.47 15.61 34.73
N ASN A 20 -27.42 15.24 33.88
CA ASN A 20 -27.24 15.11 32.44
C ASN A 20 -28.21 16.05 31.72
N VAL A 21 -27.96 16.33 30.44
CA VAL A 21 -28.88 17.11 29.60
C VAL A 21 -30.25 16.42 29.49
N GLU A 22 -31.32 17.19 29.24
CA GLU A 22 -32.72 16.71 29.30
C GLU A 22 -33.05 15.60 28.30
N ASP A 23 -32.30 15.53 27.20
CA ASP A 23 -32.38 14.53 26.14
C ASP A 23 -31.30 13.44 26.26
N ALA A 24 -30.53 13.43 27.35
CA ALA A 24 -29.52 12.41 27.60
C ALA A 24 -30.20 11.05 27.80
N ARG A 25 -30.02 10.16 26.82
CA ARG A 25 -30.46 8.76 26.92
C ARG A 25 -29.59 7.96 27.88
N PHE A 26 -28.31 8.34 28.03
CA PHE A 26 -27.37 7.71 28.93
C PHE A 26 -26.70 8.74 29.82
N CYS A 27 -26.37 8.34 31.04
CA CYS A 27 -25.62 9.19 31.95
C CYS A 27 -24.17 9.38 31.46
N GLU A 28 -23.76 10.63 31.24
CA GLU A 28 -22.41 11.02 30.83
C GLU A 28 -21.32 10.60 31.83
N SER A 29 -21.68 10.46 33.11
CA SER A 29 -20.72 10.07 34.14
C SER A 29 -20.60 8.56 34.36
N CYS A 30 -21.63 7.76 34.03
CA CYS A 30 -21.64 6.35 34.41
C CYS A 30 -22.41 5.40 33.47
N GLY A 31 -22.82 5.87 32.28
CA GLY A 31 -23.43 5.08 31.21
C GLY A 31 -24.80 4.47 31.53
N THR A 32 -25.46 4.93 32.59
CA THR A 32 -26.78 4.40 32.99
C THR A 32 -27.84 4.89 32.02
N ASP A 33 -28.65 3.97 31.48
CA ASP A 33 -29.84 4.32 30.71
C ASP A 33 -30.80 5.15 31.56
N LEU A 34 -31.16 6.31 31.05
CA LEU A 34 -32.05 7.28 31.68
C LEU A 34 -33.49 7.16 31.13
N GLY A 35 -33.71 6.35 30.09
CA GLY A 35 -34.99 6.05 29.48
C GLY A 35 -35.60 7.21 28.68
N THR A 36 -36.58 6.89 27.83
CA THR A 36 -37.44 7.88 27.15
C THR A 36 -38.77 8.00 27.89
N ALA A 37 -38.87 8.94 28.83
CA ALA A 37 -40.13 9.22 29.53
C ALA A 37 -40.44 10.73 29.57
N ALA A 38 -40.68 11.31 28.39
CA ALA A 38 -41.42 12.57 28.27
C ALA A 38 -42.90 12.24 28.00
N GLY A 39 -43.70 12.19 29.07
CA GLY A 39 -45.16 12.07 28.96
C GLY A 39 -45.88 11.85 30.30
N GLY A 40 -46.26 12.93 30.99
CA GLY A 40 -47.29 12.89 32.05
C GLY A 40 -46.90 13.58 33.37
N ALA A 41 -47.68 14.58 33.76
CA ALA A 41 -47.48 15.48 34.90
C ALA A 41 -47.65 14.85 36.30
N GLY A 42 -46.99 15.44 37.30
CA GLY A 42 -47.30 15.28 38.73
C GLY A 42 -46.41 16.14 39.65
N GLN A 43 -47.00 17.14 40.30
CA GLN A 43 -46.37 18.11 41.23
C GLN A 43 -46.02 17.52 42.62
N GLN A 44 -45.24 18.32 43.37
CA GLN A 44 -45.02 18.41 44.84
C GLN A 44 -43.69 17.81 45.33
N ASN A 45 -42.88 18.43 46.20
CA ASN A 45 -42.94 19.67 47.00
C ASN A 45 -41.49 20.00 47.46
N ILE A 46 -41.14 21.29 47.58
CA ILE A 46 -39.87 21.76 48.20
C ILE A 46 -40.06 21.88 49.73
N PRO A 47 -38.98 21.84 50.54
CA PRO A 47 -38.71 23.03 51.35
C PRO A 47 -37.26 23.54 51.31
N LEU A 48 -37.22 24.87 51.46
CA LEU A 48 -36.16 25.86 51.24
C LEU A 48 -35.00 25.88 52.25
N GLY A 49 -33.87 26.47 51.81
CA GLY A 49 -32.88 27.21 52.61
C GLY A 49 -31.45 26.68 52.42
N VAL A 50 -30.39 27.45 52.15
CA VAL A 50 -30.10 28.89 52.30
C VAL A 50 -28.85 29.20 51.43
N ASN A 51 -28.78 30.37 50.78
CA ASN A 51 -27.55 31.02 50.26
C ASN A 51 -27.85 32.53 50.20
N PRO A 52 -26.91 33.49 50.00
CA PRO A 52 -25.43 33.42 50.01
C PRO A 52 -24.74 34.53 50.82
N GLN A 53 -23.42 34.40 51.00
CA GLN A 53 -22.56 35.58 50.86
C GLN A 53 -21.13 35.24 50.41
N ALA A 54 -20.67 36.08 49.48
CA ALA A 54 -19.38 36.05 48.78
C ALA A 54 -18.23 36.63 49.62
N GLN A 55 -16.98 36.30 49.25
CA GLN A 55 -15.93 37.26 48.81
C GLN A 55 -14.51 36.63 48.84
N ASN A 56 -14.01 36.33 47.64
CA ASN A 56 -12.77 36.79 46.97
C ASN A 56 -11.38 36.81 47.66
N SER A 57 -10.38 36.52 46.79
CA SER A 57 -8.98 37.01 46.70
C SER A 57 -7.89 36.21 47.47
N GLN A 58 -6.63 36.03 47.02
CA GLN A 58 -5.81 36.70 45.99
C GLN A 58 -4.42 36.02 45.80
N TYR A 59 -3.69 36.44 44.73
CA TYR A 59 -2.23 36.41 44.42
C TYR A 59 -1.71 35.26 43.52
N GLY A 60 -0.94 35.50 42.44
CA GLY A 60 -0.34 36.72 41.88
C GLY A 60 0.55 36.41 40.66
N ASN A 61 0.72 37.41 39.79
CA ASN A 61 1.21 37.38 38.39
C ASN A 61 2.75 37.31 38.22
N ALA A 62 3.20 36.92 37.02
CA ALA A 62 4.02 37.78 36.13
C ALA A 62 4.29 37.15 34.75
N VAL A 63 4.13 37.96 33.69
CA VAL A 63 4.68 37.78 32.33
C VAL A 63 5.59 38.99 32.08
N PRO A 64 6.65 38.88 31.25
CA PRO A 64 6.70 39.80 30.11
C PRO A 64 7.20 39.18 28.80
N SER A 65 7.08 40.00 27.77
CA SER A 65 6.96 39.75 26.33
C SER A 65 8.27 39.74 25.52
N GLN A 66 8.14 39.18 24.30
CA GLN A 66 8.69 39.61 22.99
C GLN A 66 10.14 39.29 22.53
N SER A 67 10.14 38.64 21.35
CA SER A 67 10.89 38.88 20.11
C SER A 67 12.33 38.36 19.87
N ALA A 68 12.39 37.54 18.81
CA ALA A 68 13.35 37.50 17.68
C ALA A 68 14.82 37.05 17.88
N GLY A 69 15.25 36.14 16.99
CA GLY A 69 16.61 36.15 16.41
C GLY A 69 17.54 34.95 16.70
N GLN A 70 17.70 34.09 15.68
CA GLN A 70 18.90 33.42 15.13
C GLN A 70 20.08 32.86 15.99
N ASP A 71 20.57 31.73 15.48
CA ASP A 71 21.94 31.20 15.42
C ASP A 71 22.54 30.29 16.52
N ASN A 72 22.82 29.05 16.07
CA ASN A 72 24.00 28.19 16.27
C ASN A 72 24.82 28.29 17.57
N THR A 73 25.00 27.16 18.26
CA THR A 73 26.26 26.39 18.35
C THR A 73 26.19 25.32 19.45
N ALA A 74 26.73 24.14 19.15
CA ALA A 74 27.11 23.13 20.15
C ALA A 74 28.30 23.63 20.99
N PRO A 75 28.56 23.01 22.16
CA PRO A 75 29.73 22.14 22.19
C PRO A 75 29.56 20.85 23.00
N SER A 76 30.28 19.82 22.54
CA SER A 76 30.57 18.57 23.24
C SER A 76 31.56 18.78 24.40
N GLN A 77 31.55 17.86 25.39
CA GLN A 77 32.69 17.06 25.91
C GLN A 77 32.16 16.25 27.12
N ASN A 78 31.96 14.93 27.03
CA ASN A 78 32.92 13.82 27.09
C ASN A 78 33.46 13.55 28.51
N LEU A 79 33.21 12.35 29.08
CA LEU A 79 34.24 11.46 29.67
C LEU A 79 33.65 10.23 30.42
N GLY A 80 34.17 9.05 30.07
CA GLY A 80 34.13 7.78 30.84
C GLY A 80 33.35 6.65 30.14
N GLN A 81 33.88 5.87 29.18
CA GLN A 81 34.83 4.75 29.36
C GLN A 81 34.56 3.93 30.64
N GLY A 82 34.33 2.61 30.66
CA GLY A 82 34.41 1.55 29.66
C GLY A 82 34.65 0.23 30.42
N SER A 83 33.97 -0.86 30.00
CA SER A 83 34.41 -2.28 29.92
C SER A 83 35.34 -2.86 31.02
N MET A 84 35.27 -4.11 31.51
CA MET A 84 34.94 -5.41 30.91
C MET A 84 35.18 -6.56 31.94
N VAL A 85 34.77 -7.79 31.55
CA VAL A 85 35.32 -9.13 31.89
C VAL A 85 34.57 -10.03 32.90
N SER A 86 33.80 -10.97 32.35
CA SER A 86 33.86 -12.46 32.46
C SER A 86 34.52 -13.15 33.69
N SER A 87 33.83 -14.13 34.30
CA SER A 87 34.13 -15.58 34.14
C SER A 87 33.62 -16.49 35.29
N HIS A 88 33.00 -17.61 34.86
CA HIS A 88 33.00 -18.99 35.37
C HIS A 88 33.17 -19.37 36.86
N GLY A 89 32.29 -20.27 37.34
CA GLY A 89 32.74 -21.62 37.76
C GLY A 89 32.33 -22.16 39.14
N TYR A 90 31.47 -23.20 39.12
CA TYR A 90 31.39 -24.46 39.91
C TYR A 90 31.64 -24.53 41.43
N GLY A 91 30.78 -25.32 42.12
CA GLY A 91 31.11 -25.96 43.40
C GLY A 91 29.97 -26.75 44.04
N GLN A 92 30.04 -28.09 43.96
CA GLN A 92 29.15 -29.09 44.59
C GLN A 92 29.32 -29.21 46.12
N GLY A 93 28.30 -29.78 46.78
CA GLY A 93 28.45 -30.49 48.05
C GLY A 93 27.16 -31.23 48.42
N GLY A 94 27.19 -32.57 48.36
CA GLY A 94 26.06 -33.45 48.70
C GLY A 94 26.25 -34.19 50.03
N SER A 95 25.18 -34.85 50.51
CA SER A 95 25.26 -36.03 51.37
C SER A 95 23.91 -36.78 51.45
N VAL A 96 24.02 -38.08 51.70
CA VAL A 96 23.12 -39.22 51.42
C VAL A 96 22.20 -39.58 52.62
N SER A 97 21.00 -40.14 52.34
CA SER A 97 20.39 -41.40 52.89
C SER A 97 18.84 -41.35 53.07
N GLY A 98 18.13 -42.37 52.55
CA GLY A 98 16.65 -42.56 52.61
C GLY A 98 16.15 -43.37 53.81
N PRO A 99 15.07 -44.20 53.74
CA PRO A 99 13.90 -44.24 52.84
C PRO A 99 12.54 -44.39 53.61
N TYR A 100 11.43 -44.55 52.85
CA TYR A 100 10.03 -44.93 53.23
C TYR A 100 9.02 -43.83 53.62
N GLY A 101 7.87 -43.86 52.94
CA GLY A 101 6.59 -43.41 53.49
C GLY A 101 5.79 -42.43 52.62
N SER A 102 5.10 -42.94 51.61
CA SER A 102 4.05 -42.24 50.85
C SER A 102 2.73 -42.19 51.64
N MET A 103 2.14 -40.99 51.83
CA MET A 103 0.69 -40.75 51.92
C MET A 103 0.37 -39.25 51.71
N PRO A 104 -0.84 -38.91 51.23
CA PRO A 104 -1.10 -37.73 50.40
C PRO A 104 -1.35 -36.46 51.23
N SER A 105 -0.65 -35.38 50.90
CA SER A 105 -0.97 -34.03 51.38
C SER A 105 -2.18 -33.48 50.62
N GLN A 106 -3.22 -33.11 51.36
CA GLN A 106 -4.40 -32.39 50.87
C GLN A 106 -4.00 -31.14 50.05
N PRO A 107 -4.74 -30.79 48.99
CA PRO A 107 -4.53 -29.52 48.30
C PRO A 107 -4.86 -28.36 49.26
N GLN A 108 -3.86 -27.58 49.63
CA GLN A 108 -4.07 -26.23 50.15
C GLN A 108 -4.79 -25.41 49.07
N PRO A 109 -5.86 -24.66 49.39
CA PRO A 109 -6.51 -23.81 48.40
C PRO A 109 -5.50 -22.79 47.89
N ALA A 110 -5.32 -22.74 46.57
CA ALA A 110 -4.50 -21.74 45.92
C ALA A 110 -4.97 -20.35 46.36
N VAL A 111 -4.11 -19.62 47.08
CA VAL A 111 -4.34 -18.22 47.41
C VAL A 111 -4.41 -17.46 46.07
N LYS A 112 -5.62 -17.14 45.62
CA LYS A 112 -5.84 -16.30 44.44
C LYS A 112 -5.18 -14.95 44.73
N LYS A 113 -4.17 -14.58 43.93
CA LYS A 113 -3.58 -13.23 43.98
C LYS A 113 -4.72 -12.21 43.84
N PRO A 114 -4.80 -11.17 44.69
CA PRO A 114 -5.85 -10.17 44.58
C PRO A 114 -5.72 -9.47 43.23
N VAL A 115 -6.77 -9.59 42.43
CA VAL A 115 -6.85 -8.96 41.12
C VAL A 115 -6.80 -7.44 41.35
N PRO A 116 -5.88 -6.69 40.70
CA PRO A 116 -5.80 -5.24 40.84
C PRO A 116 -7.14 -4.61 40.46
N LYS A 117 -7.62 -3.62 41.22
CA LYS A 117 -8.97 -3.03 41.03
C LYS A 117 -9.23 -2.45 39.63
N TRP A 118 -8.19 -2.21 38.82
CA TRP A 118 -8.30 -1.75 37.45
C TRP A 118 -8.56 -2.89 36.43
N VAL A 119 -8.21 -4.13 36.76
CA VAL A 119 -8.40 -5.29 35.87
C VAL A 119 -9.88 -5.68 35.73
N PRO A 120 -10.72 -5.67 36.79
CA PRO A 120 -12.16 -5.80 36.63
C PRO A 120 -12.80 -4.62 35.90
N VAL A 121 -12.21 -3.42 35.97
CA VAL A 121 -12.73 -2.21 35.28
C VAL A 121 -12.46 -2.30 33.77
N LEU A 122 -11.26 -2.72 33.36
CA LEU A 122 -10.97 -2.98 31.94
C LEU A 122 -11.74 -4.18 31.38
N ILE A 123 -11.91 -5.25 32.17
CA ILE A 123 -12.72 -6.41 31.76
C ILE A 123 -14.22 -6.03 31.71
N ALA A 124 -14.69 -5.17 32.61
CA ALA A 124 -16.07 -4.68 32.59
C ALA A 124 -16.30 -3.66 31.48
N GLU A 125 -15.36 -2.77 31.15
CA GLU A 125 -15.48 -1.84 30.01
C GLU A 125 -15.40 -2.59 28.68
N ALA A 126 -14.49 -3.55 28.52
CA ALA A 126 -14.45 -4.40 27.32
C ALA A 126 -15.68 -5.31 27.19
N ALA A 127 -16.19 -5.85 28.31
CA ALA A 127 -17.42 -6.65 28.31
C ALA A 127 -18.70 -5.79 28.17
N LEU A 128 -18.71 -4.54 28.63
CA LEU A 128 -19.82 -3.60 28.45
C LEU A 128 -19.84 -3.02 27.04
N LEU A 129 -18.68 -2.71 26.44
CA LEU A 129 -18.55 -2.39 25.00
C LEU A 129 -19.02 -3.54 24.12
N ALA A 130 -18.58 -4.77 24.46
CA ALA A 130 -19.09 -5.98 23.82
C ALA A 130 -20.60 -6.13 24.07
N LEU A 131 -21.16 -5.81 25.23
CA LEU A 131 -22.61 -5.94 25.52
C LEU A 131 -23.47 -4.83 24.88
N SER A 132 -22.98 -3.62 24.69
CA SER A 132 -23.69 -2.55 23.97
C SER A 132 -23.75 -2.79 22.47
N VAL A 133 -22.79 -3.54 21.92
CA VAL A 133 -22.77 -4.00 20.52
C VAL A 133 -23.52 -5.33 20.37
N TYR A 134 -23.28 -6.30 21.26
CA TYR A 134 -23.83 -7.66 21.18
C TYR A 134 -25.28 -7.78 21.68
N GLY A 135 -25.77 -6.82 22.46
CA GLY A 135 -27.17 -6.77 22.90
C GLY A 135 -28.17 -6.61 21.75
N ASN A 136 -27.74 -6.05 20.61
CA ASN A 136 -28.56 -5.87 19.39
C ASN A 136 -28.27 -6.91 18.29
N THR A 137 -27.12 -7.60 18.29
CA THR A 137 -26.78 -8.57 17.22
C THR A 137 -27.64 -9.84 17.25
N VAL A 138 -28.28 -10.18 18.39
CA VAL A 138 -29.11 -11.39 18.49
C VAL A 138 -30.52 -11.21 17.88
N VAL A 139 -30.95 -9.99 17.52
CA VAL A 139 -32.33 -9.73 17.04
C VAL A 139 -32.43 -9.34 15.55
N LEU A 140 -31.33 -9.02 14.86
CA LEU A 140 -31.40 -8.47 13.48
C LEU A 140 -31.20 -9.50 12.35
N LYS A 141 -31.69 -10.74 12.51
CA LYS A 141 -31.62 -11.75 11.43
C LYS A 141 -32.65 -11.58 10.29
N ASN A 142 -33.28 -10.41 10.17
CA ASN A 142 -34.12 -10.00 9.03
C ASN A 142 -34.31 -8.48 9.07
N SER A 143 -33.40 -7.71 8.45
CA SER A 143 -33.55 -6.26 8.26
C SER A 143 -34.73 -5.98 7.32
N LYS A 144 -35.89 -5.64 7.89
CA LYS A 144 -37.12 -5.37 7.12
C LYS A 144 -37.19 -3.95 6.57
N THR A 145 -36.39 -3.05 7.14
CA THR A 145 -36.33 -1.64 6.73
C THR A 145 -34.90 -1.27 6.33
N PRO A 146 -34.73 -0.28 5.45
CA PRO A 146 -33.41 0.21 5.03
C PRO A 146 -32.60 0.76 6.21
N GLU A 147 -33.24 1.39 7.19
CA GLU A 147 -32.56 1.92 8.39
C GLU A 147 -31.93 0.80 9.21
N GLN A 148 -32.64 -0.33 9.37
CA GLN A 148 -32.11 -1.50 10.08
C GLN A 148 -30.93 -2.14 9.34
N ALA A 149 -31.00 -2.21 8.01
CA ALA A 149 -29.88 -2.72 7.20
C ALA A 149 -28.66 -1.78 7.29
N ALA A 150 -28.87 -0.47 7.18
CA ALA A 150 -27.81 0.54 7.30
C ALA A 150 -27.14 0.51 8.68
N GLU A 151 -27.94 0.44 9.75
CA GLU A 151 -27.42 0.33 11.12
C GLU A 151 -26.66 -0.97 11.34
N THR A 152 -27.16 -2.10 10.82
CA THR A 152 -26.46 -3.38 10.93
C THR A 152 -25.08 -3.30 10.27
N PHE A 153 -25.00 -2.78 9.05
CA PHE A 153 -23.74 -2.54 8.36
C PHE A 153 -22.82 -1.61 9.16
N PHE A 154 -23.30 -0.42 9.53
CA PHE A 154 -22.51 0.57 10.27
C PHE A 154 -21.95 0.02 11.58
N VAL A 155 -22.75 -0.74 12.34
CA VAL A 155 -22.29 -1.36 13.58
C VAL A 155 -21.15 -2.35 13.31
N HIS A 156 -21.23 -3.17 12.26
CA HIS A 156 -20.12 -4.05 11.91
C HIS A 156 -18.87 -3.27 11.52
N ILE A 157 -18.99 -2.23 10.69
CA ILE A 157 -17.88 -1.35 10.30
C ILE A 157 -17.26 -0.65 11.52
N ALA A 158 -18.07 -0.09 12.41
CA ALA A 158 -17.61 0.61 13.62
C ALA A 158 -16.87 -0.30 14.60
N ASN A 159 -17.19 -1.61 14.61
CA ASN A 159 -16.52 -2.59 15.45
C ASN A 159 -15.33 -3.28 14.78
N GLY A 160 -15.08 -3.02 13.49
CA GLY A 160 -14.07 -3.74 12.71
C GLY A 160 -14.47 -5.19 12.40
N ASP A 161 -15.76 -5.52 12.48
CA ASP A 161 -16.31 -6.83 12.11
C ASP A 161 -16.49 -6.91 10.58
N TRP A 162 -15.40 -6.73 9.83
CA TRP A 162 -15.41 -6.50 8.38
C TRP A 162 -16.10 -7.62 7.58
N GLU A 163 -15.91 -8.89 7.95
CA GLU A 163 -16.55 -10.02 7.27
C GLU A 163 -18.09 -9.98 7.42
N GLU A 164 -18.59 -9.58 8.59
CA GLU A 164 -20.03 -9.43 8.84
C GLU A 164 -20.59 -8.16 8.18
N GLY A 165 -19.76 -7.11 8.08
CA GLY A 165 -20.04 -5.93 7.27
C GLY A 165 -20.20 -6.27 5.79
N TYR A 166 -19.27 -7.07 5.24
CA TYR A 166 -19.34 -7.56 3.87
C TYR A 166 -20.64 -8.31 3.58
N ALA A 167 -21.12 -9.13 4.53
CA ALA A 167 -22.39 -9.85 4.37
C ALA A 167 -23.63 -8.94 4.21
N GLN A 168 -23.53 -7.65 4.55
CA GLN A 168 -24.59 -6.66 4.32
C GLN A 168 -24.52 -6.01 2.94
N LEU A 169 -23.44 -6.19 2.19
CA LEU A 169 -23.28 -5.63 0.85
C LEU A 169 -24.13 -6.37 -0.19
N ASP A 170 -24.58 -5.62 -1.20
CA ASP A 170 -25.17 -6.10 -2.46
C ASP A 170 -24.02 -6.36 -3.45
N ALA A 171 -23.18 -7.33 -3.11
CA ALA A 171 -22.02 -7.74 -3.89
C ALA A 171 -22.24 -9.13 -4.50
N GLU A 172 -21.76 -9.32 -5.73
CA GLU A 172 -21.64 -10.65 -6.32
C GLU A 172 -20.24 -11.19 -5.99
N ASP A 173 -20.18 -12.32 -5.26
CA ASP A 173 -18.92 -12.91 -4.85
C ASP A 173 -18.06 -13.30 -6.06
N SER A 174 -16.78 -12.95 -6.00
CA SER A 174 -15.74 -13.36 -6.94
C SER A 174 -14.43 -13.67 -6.21
N GLU A 175 -13.40 -14.04 -6.96
CA GLU A 175 -12.08 -14.28 -6.37
C GLU A 175 -11.50 -13.02 -5.71
N PHE A 176 -11.80 -11.84 -6.28
CA PHE A 176 -11.38 -10.53 -5.78
C PHE A 176 -12.43 -9.84 -4.90
N ILE A 177 -13.70 -10.25 -4.98
CA ILE A 177 -14.83 -9.70 -4.21
C ILE A 177 -15.33 -10.77 -3.25
N ASN A 178 -14.85 -10.75 -2.00
CA ASN A 178 -15.31 -11.65 -0.94
C ASN A 178 -14.99 -11.08 0.44
N ALA A 179 -15.61 -11.66 1.47
CA ALA A 179 -15.46 -11.25 2.87
C ALA A 179 -14.00 -11.17 3.34
N LYS A 180 -13.17 -12.15 2.94
CA LYS A 180 -11.76 -12.18 3.32
C LYS A 180 -11.02 -10.98 2.71
N MET A 181 -11.19 -10.74 1.42
CA MET A 181 -10.52 -9.62 0.75
C MET A 181 -10.99 -8.27 1.31
N PHE A 182 -12.29 -8.13 1.57
CA PHE A 182 -12.86 -6.95 2.22
C PHE A 182 -12.23 -6.72 3.61
N ALA A 183 -12.11 -7.76 4.44
CA ALA A 183 -11.48 -7.67 5.75
C ALA A 183 -9.99 -7.33 5.68
N GLU A 184 -9.25 -7.90 4.73
CA GLU A 184 -7.82 -7.60 4.52
C GLU A 184 -7.58 -6.13 4.18
N LEU A 185 -8.38 -5.55 3.29
CA LEU A 185 -8.28 -4.14 2.88
C LEU A 185 -8.50 -3.18 4.04
N HIS A 186 -9.47 -3.49 4.91
CA HIS A 186 -9.87 -2.64 6.03
C HIS A 186 -9.12 -2.97 7.34
N LYS A 187 -8.07 -3.80 7.30
CA LYS A 187 -7.31 -4.20 8.52
C LYS A 187 -6.76 -3.02 9.33
N GLN A 188 -6.44 -1.92 8.65
CA GLN A 188 -5.90 -0.71 9.27
C GLN A 188 -6.95 0.38 9.48
N ASP A 189 -8.16 0.17 8.95
CA ASP A 189 -9.23 1.14 9.04
C ASP A 189 -9.86 1.11 10.42
N SER A 190 -10.26 2.29 10.88
CA SER A 190 -11.01 2.43 12.12
C SER A 190 -11.75 3.75 12.12
N LEU A 191 -13.03 3.70 12.49
CA LEU A 191 -13.79 4.90 12.82
C LEU A 191 -13.42 5.45 14.22
N GLY A 192 -12.49 4.82 14.93
CA GLY A 192 -12.22 5.08 16.34
C GLY A 192 -13.28 4.46 17.27
N ILE A 193 -13.25 4.80 18.56
CA ILE A 193 -14.22 4.28 19.54
C ILE A 193 -15.52 5.07 19.40
N VAL A 194 -16.50 4.54 18.67
CA VAL A 194 -17.83 5.14 18.57
C VAL A 194 -18.55 5.05 19.91
N THR A 195 -18.99 6.20 20.43
CA THR A 195 -19.65 6.35 21.74
C THR A 195 -21.15 6.60 21.66
N ASN A 196 -21.61 7.15 20.54
CA ASN A 196 -23.02 7.37 20.25
C ASN A 196 -23.23 7.41 18.73
N TYR A 197 -24.41 7.03 18.27
CA TYR A 197 -24.86 7.26 16.90
C TYR A 197 -26.37 7.50 16.86
N GLN A 198 -26.83 8.19 15.83
CA GLN A 198 -28.24 8.46 15.59
C GLN A 198 -28.54 8.47 14.10
N PHE A 199 -29.77 8.08 13.75
CA PHE A 199 -30.30 8.30 12.41
C PHE A 199 -30.69 9.77 12.27
N ASN A 200 -30.26 10.40 11.20
CA ASN A 200 -30.94 11.61 10.75
C ASN A 200 -32.24 11.19 10.05
N ALA A 201 -33.37 11.73 10.51
CA ALA A 201 -34.70 11.16 10.28
C ALA A 201 -35.05 11.01 8.79
N SER A 202 -35.67 9.87 8.45
CA SER A 202 -36.08 9.40 7.13
C SER A 202 -36.26 10.50 6.07
N TYR A 203 -35.35 10.53 5.11
CA TYR A 203 -35.36 11.44 3.98
C TYR A 203 -36.52 11.11 3.03
N ASN A 204 -37.51 12.01 2.94
CA ASN A 204 -38.59 11.92 1.97
C ASN A 204 -38.12 12.40 0.58
N SER A 205 -38.91 12.17 -0.47
CA SER A 205 -38.58 12.45 -1.87
C SER A 205 -38.25 13.91 -2.22
N GLN A 206 -38.47 14.90 -1.32
CA GLN A 206 -38.04 16.29 -1.54
C GLN A 206 -36.60 16.53 -1.08
N ALA A 207 -36.12 15.79 -0.07
CA ALA A 207 -34.72 15.86 0.34
C ALA A 207 -33.78 15.16 -0.66
N MET A 208 -34.33 14.37 -1.59
CA MET A 208 -33.57 13.82 -2.72
C MET A 208 -33.10 14.91 -3.70
N ASP A 209 -33.75 16.07 -3.81
CA ASP A 209 -33.25 17.14 -4.69
C ASP A 209 -32.04 17.87 -4.08
N GLU A 210 -32.04 18.08 -2.75
CA GLU A 210 -30.90 18.67 -2.02
C GLU A 210 -29.77 17.67 -1.80
N ILE A 211 -30.12 16.41 -1.52
CA ILE A 211 -29.14 15.32 -1.48
C ILE A 211 -28.64 15.02 -2.88
N SER A 212 -29.41 15.09 -3.96
CA SER A 212 -28.86 14.95 -5.32
C SER A 212 -27.86 16.06 -5.62
N GLN A 213 -28.10 17.30 -5.17
CA GLN A 213 -27.10 18.37 -5.30
C GLN A 213 -25.86 18.14 -4.43
N ASN A 214 -26.00 17.70 -3.17
CA ASN A 214 -24.85 17.34 -2.32
C ASN A 214 -24.20 16.01 -2.75
N LEU A 215 -24.94 15.09 -3.37
CA LEU A 215 -24.45 13.89 -4.03
C LEU A 215 -23.77 14.29 -5.31
N TYR A 216 -24.10 15.37 -6.00
CA TYR A 216 -23.30 15.87 -7.12
C TYR A 216 -21.96 16.41 -6.62
N ASP A 217 -21.97 17.16 -5.51
CA ASP A 217 -20.75 17.66 -4.86
C ASP A 217 -19.88 16.51 -4.29
N TRP A 218 -20.49 15.48 -3.69
CA TRP A 218 -19.81 14.26 -3.24
C TRP A 218 -19.58 13.24 -4.35
N ALA A 219 -20.34 13.24 -5.44
CA ALA A 219 -20.15 12.35 -6.59
C ALA A 219 -18.92 12.77 -7.37
N GLU A 220 -18.56 14.05 -7.39
CA GLU A 220 -17.29 14.49 -7.94
C GLU A 220 -16.12 14.06 -7.03
N GLU A 221 -16.32 14.03 -5.71
CA GLU A 221 -15.30 13.62 -4.72
C GLU A 221 -15.16 12.09 -4.56
N TRP A 222 -16.25 11.34 -4.75
CA TRP A 222 -16.35 9.87 -4.57
C TRP A 222 -16.59 9.11 -5.87
N GLY A 223 -16.80 9.81 -6.97
CA GLY A 223 -16.92 9.22 -8.30
C GLY A 223 -18.24 8.54 -8.63
N ILE A 224 -19.34 9.17 -8.28
CA ILE A 224 -20.68 8.59 -8.43
C ILE A 224 -21.39 9.16 -9.68
N ASP A 225 -20.75 10.11 -10.38
CA ASP A 225 -21.28 10.84 -11.52
C ASP A 225 -21.46 9.95 -12.77
N GLU A 226 -20.52 9.02 -13.00
CA GLU A 226 -20.57 8.06 -14.11
C GLU A 226 -21.75 7.08 -13.99
N TYR A 227 -22.14 6.73 -12.75
CA TYR A 227 -23.26 5.82 -12.49
C TYR A 227 -24.63 6.50 -12.49
N MET A 228 -24.71 7.79 -12.10
CA MET A 228 -25.96 8.55 -12.23
C MET A 228 -26.30 8.90 -13.68
N GLY A 229 -25.33 8.84 -14.59
CA GLY A 229 -25.49 9.13 -16.03
C GLY A 229 -25.85 7.92 -16.90
N GLN A 230 -25.72 6.69 -16.42
CA GLN A 230 -26.03 5.49 -17.19
C GLN A 230 -27.48 5.02 -16.97
N GLU A 231 -28.26 5.20 -18.02
CA GLU A 231 -29.62 4.70 -18.25
C GLU A 231 -30.73 5.22 -17.32
N SER A 232 -31.44 6.21 -17.86
CA SER A 232 -32.84 6.56 -17.59
C SER A 232 -33.82 5.40 -17.90
N GLY A 233 -33.54 4.22 -17.35
CA GLY A 233 -34.29 2.97 -17.53
C GLY A 233 -34.34 2.06 -16.30
N SER A 234 -33.54 2.28 -15.26
CA SER A 234 -33.63 1.52 -14.00
C SER A 234 -34.78 2.05 -13.14
N THR A 235 -35.83 1.25 -13.00
CA THR A 235 -37.01 1.53 -12.16
C THR A 235 -36.99 0.61 -10.94
N SER A 236 -36.07 0.81 -9.99
CA SER A 236 -36.22 0.23 -8.63
C SER A 236 -35.27 0.83 -7.57
N LEU A 237 -35.68 1.99 -7.02
CA LEU A 237 -35.58 2.42 -5.61
C LEU A 237 -34.26 2.19 -4.84
N GLU A 238 -33.34 3.14 -4.95
CA GLU A 238 -32.25 3.36 -4.00
C GLU A 238 -32.77 4.16 -2.78
N LYS A 239 -32.35 3.78 -1.57
CA LYS A 239 -32.56 4.60 -0.36
C LYS A 239 -31.23 4.96 0.26
N ALA A 240 -31.02 6.24 0.51
CA ALA A 240 -29.88 6.74 1.29
C ALA A 240 -30.27 6.87 2.78
N VAL A 241 -29.40 6.38 3.65
CA VAL A 241 -29.48 6.54 5.10
C VAL A 241 -28.18 7.17 5.58
N GLN A 242 -28.27 8.29 6.29
CA GLN A 242 -27.12 8.91 6.95
C GLN A 242 -27.14 8.58 8.44
N ILE A 243 -26.00 8.08 8.94
CA ILE A 243 -25.79 7.84 10.36
C ILE A 243 -24.81 8.88 10.87
N ASP A 244 -25.26 9.70 11.81
CA ASP A 244 -24.38 10.63 12.51
C ASP A 244 -23.83 9.94 13.77
N TYR A 245 -22.52 9.91 13.93
CA TYR A 245 -21.84 9.20 15.00
C TYR A 245 -20.81 10.08 15.71
N ARG A 246 -20.52 9.75 16.97
CA ARG A 246 -19.54 10.47 17.80
C ARG A 246 -18.44 9.54 18.26
N VAL A 247 -17.20 9.90 17.96
CA VAL A 247 -16.03 9.18 18.42
C VAL A 247 -15.62 9.67 19.82
N LYS A 248 -15.07 8.77 20.63
CA LYS A 248 -14.62 9.07 22.00
C LYS A 248 -13.56 10.18 21.98
N GLY A 249 -13.89 11.29 22.64
CA GLY A 249 -13.02 12.46 22.73
C GLY A 249 -13.47 13.62 21.84
N ASP A 250 -14.37 13.37 20.90
CA ASP A 250 -14.87 14.39 19.97
C ASP A 250 -16.08 15.11 20.56
N THR A 251 -16.18 16.40 20.23
CA THR A 251 -17.31 17.27 20.60
C THR A 251 -18.36 17.37 19.50
N GLU A 252 -17.99 17.05 18.27
CA GLU A 252 -18.83 17.10 17.08
C GLU A 252 -19.15 15.70 16.58
N ASN A 253 -20.19 15.58 15.76
CA ASN A 253 -20.56 14.32 15.15
C ASN A 253 -19.92 14.25 13.75
N SER A 254 -19.49 13.06 13.37
CA SER A 254 -19.16 12.69 12.01
C SER A 254 -20.38 12.06 11.34
N SER A 255 -20.44 12.10 10.02
CA SER A 255 -21.54 11.50 9.26
C SER A 255 -21.03 10.35 8.41
N TYR A 256 -21.82 9.28 8.33
CA TYR A 256 -21.55 8.09 7.53
C TYR A 256 -22.76 7.78 6.65
N PRO A 257 -22.74 8.19 5.37
CA PRO A 257 -23.82 7.91 4.44
C PRO A 257 -23.74 6.47 3.92
N ILE A 258 -24.90 5.84 3.78
CA ILE A 258 -25.06 4.47 3.30
C ILE A 258 -26.19 4.47 2.27
N ILE A 259 -25.89 3.98 1.07
CA ILE A 259 -26.90 3.78 0.03
C ILE A 259 -27.32 2.30 0.04
N LEU A 260 -28.61 2.04 -0.12
CA LEU A 260 -29.17 0.69 -0.05
C LEU A 260 -30.03 0.36 -1.25
N ASN A 261 -29.89 -0.88 -1.69
CA ASN A 261 -30.70 -1.52 -2.72
C ASN A 261 -31.71 -2.47 -2.10
N GLN A 262 -32.91 -2.52 -2.69
CA GLN A 262 -33.90 -3.54 -2.35
C GLN A 262 -33.66 -4.80 -3.19
N THR A 263 -33.20 -5.87 -2.54
CA THR A 263 -32.97 -7.19 -3.16
C THR A 263 -34.09 -8.18 -2.79
N PRO A 264 -34.19 -9.34 -3.46
CA PRO A 264 -35.11 -10.41 -3.04
C PRO A 264 -34.88 -10.91 -1.60
N GLU A 265 -33.67 -10.75 -1.06
CA GLU A 265 -33.28 -11.16 0.29
C GLU A 265 -33.56 -10.08 1.36
N GLY A 266 -33.81 -8.84 0.94
CA GLY A 266 -34.02 -7.69 1.82
C GLY A 266 -33.22 -6.46 1.37
N TRP A 267 -33.12 -5.47 2.25
CA TRP A 267 -32.29 -4.29 2.00
C TRP A 267 -30.81 -4.63 2.19
N LYS A 268 -29.99 -4.32 1.19
CA LYS A 268 -28.54 -4.54 1.18
C LYS A 268 -27.82 -3.23 0.83
N VAL A 269 -26.59 -3.07 1.30
CA VAL A 269 -25.78 -1.88 1.07
C VAL A 269 -25.24 -1.90 -0.36
N TRP A 270 -25.45 -0.82 -1.09
CA TRP A 270 -24.97 -0.68 -2.46
C TRP A 270 -23.44 -0.61 -2.50
N THR A 271 -22.85 -1.16 -3.57
CA THR A 271 -21.42 -1.46 -3.67
C THR A 271 -20.65 -0.57 -4.64
N SER A 272 -21.31 0.39 -5.30
CA SER A 272 -20.69 1.25 -6.33
C SER A 272 -19.51 2.08 -5.82
N ASN A 273 -19.55 2.49 -4.55
CA ASN A 273 -18.47 3.20 -3.86
C ASN A 273 -17.37 2.28 -3.31
N HIS A 274 -17.54 0.96 -3.43
CA HIS A 274 -16.61 -0.03 -2.90
C HIS A 274 -15.94 -0.86 -3.98
N ILE A 275 -16.52 -0.97 -5.19
CA ILE A 275 -16.07 -1.88 -6.23
C ILE A 275 -15.73 -1.11 -7.51
N CYS A 276 -14.47 -1.22 -7.92
CA CYS A 276 -14.01 -0.88 -9.27
C CYS A 276 -14.37 -2.02 -10.22
N LYS A 277 -14.93 -1.69 -11.39
CA LYS A 277 -15.22 -2.64 -12.46
C LYS A 277 -14.20 -2.52 -13.58
N ASP A 278 -13.96 -3.62 -14.27
CA ASP A 278 -13.12 -3.71 -15.47
C ASP A 278 -11.73 -3.08 -15.27
N TYR A 279 -11.06 -3.48 -14.18
CA TYR A 279 -9.74 -2.98 -13.84
C TYR A 279 -8.65 -3.71 -14.61
N TYR A 280 -7.71 -2.96 -15.20
CA TYR A 280 -6.66 -3.55 -16.03
C TYR A 280 -5.29 -3.58 -15.35
N VAL A 281 -4.56 -4.67 -15.53
CA VAL A 281 -3.17 -4.80 -15.07
C VAL A 281 -2.28 -5.05 -16.28
N TYR A 282 -1.27 -4.21 -16.45
CA TYR A 282 -0.29 -4.27 -17.53
C TYR A 282 1.09 -4.57 -16.97
N VAL A 283 1.70 -5.66 -17.43
CA VAL A 283 3.03 -6.12 -16.98
C VAL A 283 3.86 -6.57 -18.17
N PRO A 284 5.20 -6.65 -18.05
CA PRO A 284 6.04 -7.07 -19.16
C PRO A 284 5.65 -8.47 -19.66
N ALA A 285 5.62 -8.65 -20.98
CA ALA A 285 5.18 -9.90 -21.61
C ALA A 285 5.99 -11.10 -21.12
N GLY A 286 5.28 -12.17 -20.77
CA GLY A 286 5.86 -13.39 -20.20
C GLY A 286 6.13 -13.32 -18.69
N ALA A 287 5.83 -12.21 -18.02
CA ALA A 287 5.86 -12.13 -16.56
C ALA A 287 4.69 -12.92 -15.97
N SER A 288 4.93 -13.52 -14.80
CA SER A 288 3.85 -14.00 -13.93
C SER A 288 3.49 -12.92 -12.92
N ALA A 289 2.21 -12.60 -12.80
CA ALA A 289 1.71 -11.60 -11.86
C ALA A 289 0.70 -12.19 -10.87
N THR A 290 0.73 -11.70 -9.64
CA THR A 290 -0.34 -11.93 -8.65
C THR A 290 -0.83 -10.61 -8.09
N LEU A 291 -2.14 -10.43 -7.97
CA LEU A 291 -2.77 -9.29 -7.32
C LEU A 291 -3.46 -9.76 -6.03
N ASP A 292 -3.06 -9.21 -4.89
CA ASP A 292 -3.49 -9.63 -3.55
C ASP A 292 -3.34 -11.14 -3.29
N GLY A 293 -2.31 -11.73 -3.90
CA GLY A 293 -2.01 -13.17 -3.82
C GLY A 293 -2.82 -14.07 -4.77
N ILE A 294 -3.72 -13.49 -5.58
CA ILE A 294 -4.46 -14.18 -6.65
C ILE A 294 -3.63 -14.15 -7.93
N ALA A 295 -3.41 -15.30 -8.55
CA ALA A 295 -2.62 -15.39 -9.79
C ALA A 295 -3.42 -14.87 -10.99
N LEU A 296 -2.82 -13.95 -11.75
CA LEU A 296 -3.38 -13.45 -13.01
C LEU A 296 -3.03 -14.43 -14.14
N GLY A 297 -3.84 -15.49 -14.26
CA GLY A 297 -3.68 -16.52 -15.29
C GLY A 297 -4.43 -16.22 -16.59
N GLU A 298 -4.48 -17.23 -17.48
CA GLU A 298 -5.13 -17.15 -18.80
C GLU A 298 -6.61 -16.73 -18.76
N ASN A 299 -7.31 -16.97 -17.65
CA ASN A 299 -8.70 -16.57 -17.47
C ASN A 299 -8.88 -15.05 -17.33
N TYR A 300 -7.84 -14.32 -16.94
CA TYR A 300 -7.84 -12.87 -16.85
C TYR A 300 -7.18 -12.20 -18.06
N LYS A 301 -6.53 -12.97 -18.93
CA LYS A 301 -5.73 -12.42 -20.03
C LYS A 301 -6.63 -11.81 -21.10
N VAL A 302 -6.35 -10.56 -21.45
CA VAL A 302 -7.10 -9.83 -22.48
C VAL A 302 -6.65 -10.28 -23.86
N LYS A 303 -7.58 -10.59 -24.76
CA LYS A 303 -7.27 -11.06 -26.11
C LYS A 303 -7.18 -9.92 -27.10
N GLU A 304 -6.47 -10.18 -28.21
CA GLU A 304 -6.36 -9.24 -29.31
C GLU A 304 -7.75 -8.76 -29.79
N GLY A 305 -7.93 -7.44 -29.81
CA GLY A 305 -9.19 -6.79 -30.22
C GLY A 305 -10.22 -6.59 -29.11
N GLU A 306 -9.98 -7.08 -27.89
CA GLU A 306 -10.81 -6.78 -26.71
C GLU A 306 -10.38 -5.44 -26.05
N GLU A 307 -11.28 -4.84 -25.27
CA GLU A 307 -10.97 -3.62 -24.51
C GLU A 307 -9.86 -3.87 -23.48
N GLY A 308 -8.92 -2.94 -23.35
CA GLY A 308 -7.73 -3.09 -22.52
C GLY A 308 -6.62 -3.96 -23.13
N TYR A 309 -6.75 -4.42 -24.38
CA TYR A 309 -5.66 -5.07 -25.08
C TYR A 309 -4.56 -4.06 -25.45
N GLN A 310 -3.29 -4.42 -25.25
CA GLN A 310 -2.14 -3.63 -25.72
C GLN A 310 -1.59 -4.22 -27.01
N GLU A 311 -1.45 -3.37 -28.05
CA GLU A 311 -0.81 -3.77 -29.31
C GLU A 311 0.70 -3.98 -29.17
N ASP A 312 1.32 -3.39 -28.13
CA ASP A 312 2.72 -3.59 -27.82
C ASP A 312 2.95 -5.03 -27.31
N SER A 313 3.53 -5.85 -28.18
CA SER A 313 3.90 -7.24 -27.88
C SER A 313 4.85 -7.43 -26.69
N SER A 314 5.42 -6.35 -26.15
CA SER A 314 6.26 -6.37 -24.95
C SER A 314 5.47 -6.29 -23.65
N ILE A 315 4.14 -6.15 -23.71
CA ILE A 315 3.24 -6.05 -22.56
C ILE A 315 2.15 -7.13 -22.61
N ASP A 316 1.92 -7.80 -21.49
CA ASP A 316 0.73 -8.62 -21.26
C ASP A 316 -0.35 -7.81 -20.54
N SER A 317 -1.59 -7.90 -21.04
CA SER A 317 -2.78 -7.27 -20.44
C SER A 317 -3.64 -8.27 -19.69
N TYR A 318 -4.10 -7.89 -18.50
CA TYR A 318 -5.08 -8.65 -17.72
C TYR A 318 -6.28 -7.77 -17.36
N SER A 319 -7.50 -8.29 -17.48
CA SER A 319 -8.75 -7.63 -17.07
C SER A 319 -9.32 -8.33 -15.84
N ILE A 320 -9.53 -7.56 -14.78
CA ILE A 320 -10.14 -7.99 -13.52
C ILE A 320 -11.56 -7.41 -13.50
N PRO A 321 -12.61 -8.26 -13.66
CA PRO A 321 -13.98 -7.77 -13.83
C PRO A 321 -14.46 -6.89 -12.67
N GLN A 322 -14.09 -7.26 -11.44
CA GLN A 322 -14.45 -6.51 -10.24
C GLN A 322 -13.33 -6.65 -9.21
N ILE A 323 -12.96 -5.53 -8.59
CA ILE A 323 -12.01 -5.45 -7.49
C ILE A 323 -12.43 -4.34 -6.53
N PHE A 324 -12.14 -4.47 -5.24
CA PHE A 324 -12.44 -3.39 -4.31
C PHE A 324 -11.62 -2.13 -4.62
N TYR A 325 -12.14 -0.96 -4.29
CA TYR A 325 -11.31 0.23 -4.09
C TYR A 325 -10.50 0.08 -2.80
N GLY A 326 -9.34 0.74 -2.72
CA GLY A 326 -8.46 0.70 -1.56
C GLY A 326 -7.03 0.31 -1.89
N SER A 327 -6.28 -0.20 -0.88
CA SER A 327 -4.86 -0.51 -1.02
C SER A 327 -4.62 -1.97 -1.41
N HIS A 328 -4.02 -2.18 -2.58
CA HIS A 328 -3.71 -3.49 -3.14
C HIS A 328 -2.21 -3.75 -3.17
N GLU A 329 -1.84 -5.03 -3.25
CA GLU A 329 -0.46 -5.49 -3.43
C GLU A 329 -0.33 -6.30 -4.73
N ILE A 330 0.60 -5.92 -5.60
CA ILE A 330 0.96 -6.72 -6.77
C ILE A 330 2.36 -7.31 -6.61
N LYS A 331 2.52 -8.55 -7.08
CA LYS A 331 3.82 -9.21 -7.22
C LYS A 331 4.02 -9.63 -8.66
N ILE A 332 5.18 -9.33 -9.20
CA ILE A 332 5.54 -9.66 -10.58
C ILE A 332 6.88 -10.37 -10.58
N THR A 333 6.93 -11.51 -11.26
CA THR A 333 8.11 -12.37 -11.34
C THR A 333 8.38 -12.71 -12.80
N MET A 334 9.65 -12.71 -13.18
CA MET A 334 10.12 -13.10 -14.50
C MET A 334 11.52 -13.70 -14.37
N GLU A 335 11.83 -14.70 -15.19
CA GLU A 335 13.16 -15.29 -15.21
C GLU A 335 14.24 -14.22 -15.46
N ASP A 336 15.39 -14.34 -14.80
CA ASP A 336 16.52 -13.39 -14.83
C ASP A 336 16.23 -11.97 -14.32
N MET A 337 15.00 -11.66 -13.92
CA MET A 337 14.60 -10.35 -13.38
C MET A 337 14.47 -10.37 -11.86
N GLU A 338 14.68 -9.22 -11.22
CA GLU A 338 14.35 -9.02 -9.81
C GLU A 338 12.84 -9.10 -9.60
N ASP A 339 12.43 -9.75 -8.51
CA ASP A 339 11.02 -9.84 -8.15
C ASP A 339 10.50 -8.45 -7.75
N VAL A 340 9.35 -8.06 -8.30
CA VAL A 340 8.69 -6.80 -7.97
C VAL A 340 7.61 -7.09 -6.94
N THR A 341 7.57 -6.32 -5.86
CA THR A 341 6.44 -6.27 -4.92
C THR A 341 6.09 -4.82 -4.64
N GLU A 342 4.91 -4.40 -5.03
CA GLU A 342 4.46 -3.01 -4.93
C GLU A 342 3.10 -2.92 -4.28
N ARG A 343 2.89 -1.86 -3.49
CA ARG A 343 1.59 -1.50 -2.94
C ARG A 343 1.09 -0.23 -3.61
N PHE A 344 -0.16 -0.24 -4.03
CA PHE A 344 -0.80 0.89 -4.71
C PHE A 344 -2.26 1.02 -4.26
N SER A 345 -2.89 2.14 -4.61
CA SER A 345 -4.31 2.37 -4.30
C SER A 345 -5.15 2.42 -5.58
N ILE A 346 -6.21 1.62 -5.61
CA ILE A 346 -7.27 1.75 -6.61
C ILE A 346 -8.26 2.74 -6.04
N ASN A 347 -8.38 3.88 -6.72
CA ASN A 347 -9.29 4.96 -6.37
C ASN A 347 -10.24 5.19 -7.55
N TYR A 348 -11.25 6.04 -7.34
CA TYR A 348 -12.07 6.49 -8.44
C TYR A 348 -11.25 7.14 -9.56
N GLY A 349 -11.62 6.90 -10.81
CA GLY A 349 -10.91 7.34 -12.00
C GLY A 349 -9.64 6.52 -12.33
N ASN A 350 -9.14 5.70 -11.41
CA ASN A 350 -8.04 4.78 -11.70
C ASN A 350 -8.60 3.47 -12.27
N SER A 351 -8.40 3.24 -13.56
CA SER A 351 -8.84 2.02 -14.25
C SER A 351 -7.71 1.01 -14.49
N SER A 352 -6.48 1.32 -14.10
CA SER A 352 -5.36 0.40 -14.36
C SER A 352 -4.13 0.55 -13.47
N TYR A 353 -3.33 -0.52 -13.44
CA TYR A 353 -1.96 -0.57 -12.93
C TYR A 353 -0.99 -0.85 -14.07
N TRP A 354 0.18 -0.20 -14.06
CA TRP A 354 1.19 -0.32 -15.11
C TRP A 354 2.57 -0.65 -14.54
N LYS A 355 3.19 -1.69 -15.10
CA LYS A 355 4.62 -1.99 -14.97
C LYS A 355 5.23 -2.18 -16.35
N GLU A 356 5.94 -1.17 -16.84
CA GLU A 356 6.55 -1.20 -18.17
C GLU A 356 7.81 -2.06 -18.24
N SER A 357 8.57 -2.16 -17.14
CA SER A 357 9.86 -2.84 -17.13
C SER A 357 10.21 -3.44 -15.77
N MET A 358 11.11 -4.41 -15.80
CA MET A 358 11.72 -5.04 -14.62
C MET A 358 13.24 -4.90 -14.71
N GLU A 359 13.90 -4.92 -13.55
CA GLU A 359 15.36 -4.90 -13.48
C GLU A 359 15.92 -6.32 -13.60
N LEU A 360 17.02 -6.49 -14.34
CA LEU A 360 17.74 -7.78 -14.33
C LEU A 360 18.33 -8.05 -12.96
N LYS A 361 18.46 -9.31 -12.56
CA LYS A 361 19.20 -9.70 -11.36
C LYS A 361 20.66 -9.28 -11.45
N GLU A 362 21.25 -8.93 -10.30
CA GLU A 362 22.65 -8.49 -10.20
C GLU A 362 23.62 -9.48 -10.86
N GLU A 363 23.47 -10.78 -10.57
CA GLU A 363 24.31 -11.84 -11.14
C GLU A 363 24.24 -11.93 -12.68
N ILE A 364 23.08 -11.62 -13.25
CA ILE A 364 22.88 -11.63 -14.70
C ILE A 364 23.54 -10.40 -15.31
N ARG A 365 23.37 -9.21 -14.69
CA ARG A 365 24.02 -7.97 -15.14
C ARG A 365 25.55 -8.11 -15.16
N ASP A 366 26.13 -8.67 -14.10
CA ASP A 366 27.56 -8.95 -14.03
C ASP A 366 28.01 -9.93 -15.13
N SER A 367 27.23 -10.98 -15.36
CA SER A 367 27.51 -11.92 -16.45
C SER A 367 27.44 -11.25 -17.83
N LEU A 368 26.53 -10.30 -18.05
CA LEU A 368 26.44 -9.56 -19.31
C LEU A 368 27.61 -8.58 -19.47
N ILE A 369 28.06 -7.93 -18.40
CA ILE A 369 29.27 -7.08 -18.40
C ILE A 369 30.50 -7.90 -18.80
N GLN A 370 30.69 -9.08 -18.20
CA GLN A 370 31.78 -9.97 -18.56
C GLN A 370 31.67 -10.40 -20.04
N LYS A 371 30.47 -10.81 -20.47
CA LYS A 371 30.21 -11.26 -21.84
C LYS A 371 30.49 -10.15 -22.86
N ALA A 372 30.11 -8.90 -22.58
CA ALA A 372 30.42 -7.75 -23.41
C ALA A 372 31.93 -7.57 -23.57
N GLY A 373 32.70 -7.60 -22.47
CA GLY A 373 34.16 -7.45 -22.52
C GLY A 373 34.86 -8.59 -23.29
N GLU A 374 34.37 -9.83 -23.15
CA GLU A 374 34.86 -10.97 -23.92
C GLU A 374 34.52 -10.86 -25.41
N ASN A 375 33.29 -10.46 -25.74
CA ASN A 375 32.84 -10.27 -27.11
C ASN A 375 33.62 -9.15 -27.80
N MET A 376 33.81 -8.01 -27.12
CA MET A 376 34.64 -6.90 -27.59
C MET A 376 36.03 -7.39 -28.03
N ARG A 377 36.73 -8.13 -27.16
CA ARG A 377 38.06 -8.68 -27.48
C ARG A 377 38.04 -9.63 -28.68
N LYS A 378 37.02 -10.48 -28.79
CA LYS A 378 36.86 -11.41 -29.93
C LYS A 378 36.60 -10.65 -31.24
N ILE A 379 35.78 -9.60 -31.21
CA ILE A 379 35.42 -8.78 -32.37
C ILE A 379 36.65 -8.05 -32.89
N TYR A 380 37.34 -7.26 -32.05
CA TYR A 380 38.57 -6.56 -32.46
C TYR A 380 39.66 -7.55 -32.89
N GLY A 381 39.82 -8.67 -32.18
CA GLY A 381 40.80 -9.70 -32.53
C GLY A 381 40.52 -10.36 -33.88
N ALA A 382 39.25 -10.54 -34.26
CA ALA A 382 38.87 -11.03 -35.57
C ALA A 382 39.08 -9.98 -36.67
N ALA A 383 38.68 -8.72 -36.40
CA ALA A 383 38.82 -7.62 -37.33
C ALA A 383 40.29 -7.30 -37.65
N LEU A 384 41.15 -7.16 -36.62
CA LEU A 384 42.60 -6.95 -36.79
C LEU A 384 43.30 -8.10 -37.52
N ALA A 385 42.74 -9.31 -37.46
CA ALA A 385 43.26 -10.47 -38.18
C ALA A 385 42.68 -10.61 -39.61
N GLY A 386 41.84 -9.67 -40.06
CA GLY A 386 41.16 -9.72 -41.36
C GLY A 386 40.22 -10.92 -41.52
N LYS A 387 39.66 -11.44 -40.41
CA LYS A 387 38.78 -12.60 -40.45
C LYS A 387 37.38 -12.20 -40.87
N ASN A 388 36.70 -13.06 -41.63
CA ASN A 388 35.31 -12.81 -42.02
C ASN A 388 34.34 -12.87 -40.82
N PHE A 389 33.19 -12.20 -40.98
CA PHE A 389 32.12 -12.16 -39.97
C PHE A 389 31.67 -13.54 -39.48
N LYS A 390 31.71 -14.56 -40.35
CA LYS A 390 31.35 -15.94 -40.01
C LYS A 390 32.12 -16.49 -38.81
N THR A 391 33.33 -15.99 -38.55
CA THR A 391 34.13 -16.41 -37.39
C THR A 391 33.59 -15.90 -36.04
N ILE A 392 32.77 -14.85 -36.05
CA ILE A 392 32.20 -14.21 -34.86
C ILE A 392 30.66 -14.19 -34.87
N GLU A 393 30.01 -14.70 -35.93
CA GLU A 393 28.55 -14.65 -36.09
C GLU A 393 27.78 -15.31 -34.92
N GLY A 394 28.40 -16.31 -34.26
CA GLY A 394 27.84 -17.00 -33.10
C GLY A 394 27.81 -16.18 -31.81
N LEU A 395 28.39 -14.98 -31.79
CA LEU A 395 28.28 -14.05 -30.65
C LEU A 395 26.94 -13.30 -30.65
N PHE A 396 26.29 -13.22 -31.81
CA PHE A 396 25.16 -12.34 -32.05
C PHE A 396 23.85 -13.10 -32.26
N SER A 397 22.75 -12.37 -32.08
CA SER A 397 21.38 -12.76 -32.42
C SER A 397 21.26 -13.53 -33.74
N ALA A 398 20.37 -14.54 -33.75
CA ALA A 398 20.03 -15.30 -34.94
C ALA A 398 19.04 -14.60 -35.88
N ASP A 399 18.51 -13.44 -35.47
CA ASP A 399 17.62 -12.64 -36.30
C ASP A 399 18.31 -12.20 -37.60
N GLY A 400 17.67 -12.49 -38.74
CA GLY A 400 18.28 -12.38 -40.06
C GLY A 400 18.59 -10.94 -40.49
N GLU A 401 17.66 -10.01 -40.26
CA GLU A 401 17.84 -8.60 -40.61
C GLU A 401 18.87 -7.94 -39.69
N ARG A 402 18.74 -8.13 -38.38
CA ARG A 402 19.72 -7.62 -37.40
C ARG A 402 21.12 -8.15 -37.65
N ARG A 403 21.26 -9.45 -37.93
CA ARG A 403 22.57 -10.06 -38.23
C ARG A 403 23.21 -9.47 -39.49
N LYS A 404 22.41 -9.08 -40.49
CA LYS A 404 22.90 -8.42 -41.69
C LYS A 404 23.45 -7.03 -41.36
N GLU A 405 22.76 -6.24 -40.57
CA GLU A 405 23.22 -4.92 -40.11
C GLU A 405 24.52 -5.03 -39.32
N ILE A 406 24.59 -5.95 -38.36
CA ILE A 406 25.81 -6.20 -37.56
C ILE A 406 26.99 -6.59 -38.46
N LYS A 407 26.74 -7.41 -39.48
CA LYS A 407 27.77 -7.80 -40.44
C LYS A 407 28.29 -6.59 -41.23
N GLU A 408 27.41 -5.72 -41.70
CA GLU A 408 27.80 -4.50 -42.43
C GLU A 408 28.65 -3.58 -41.54
N SER A 409 28.26 -3.38 -40.28
CA SER A 409 29.06 -2.64 -39.30
C SER A 409 30.43 -3.30 -39.06
N TYR A 410 30.47 -4.64 -38.96
CA TYR A 410 31.73 -5.37 -38.75
C TYR A 410 32.66 -5.23 -39.96
N ASP A 411 32.13 -5.32 -41.17
CA ASP A 411 32.91 -5.15 -42.39
C ASP A 411 33.48 -3.72 -42.47
N SER A 412 32.72 -2.69 -42.04
CA SER A 412 33.23 -1.32 -41.92
C SER A 412 34.36 -1.22 -40.90
N LEU A 413 34.16 -1.73 -39.68
CA LEU A 413 35.18 -1.75 -38.64
C LEU A 413 36.46 -2.47 -39.11
N MET A 414 36.30 -3.61 -39.78
CA MET A 414 37.43 -4.37 -40.32
C MET A 414 38.17 -3.57 -41.40
N ALA A 415 37.47 -2.89 -42.30
CA ALA A 415 38.09 -2.03 -43.32
C ALA A 415 38.81 -0.84 -42.67
N GLU A 416 38.18 -0.16 -41.71
CA GLU A 416 38.75 0.97 -40.97
C GLU A 416 40.04 0.60 -40.21
N LEU A 417 40.14 -0.63 -39.71
CA LEU A 417 41.33 -1.10 -38.99
C LEU A 417 42.46 -1.56 -39.92
N ASN A 418 42.16 -2.02 -41.15
CA ASN A 418 43.12 -2.72 -42.01
C ASN A 418 43.45 -2.01 -43.34
N GLU A 419 42.69 -0.99 -43.72
CA GLU A 419 42.81 -0.32 -45.02
C GLU A 419 43.11 1.19 -44.86
N GLY A 420 43.59 1.82 -45.93
CA GLY A 420 43.87 3.25 -45.96
C GLY A 420 45.32 3.61 -45.62
N ASN A 421 45.50 4.78 -44.99
CA ASN A 421 46.81 5.33 -44.63
C ASN A 421 47.10 5.20 -43.13
N ASP A 422 46.18 4.64 -42.35
CA ASP A 422 46.33 4.34 -40.93
C ASP A 422 45.86 2.89 -40.76
N ILE A 423 46.80 1.98 -40.49
CA ILE A 423 46.52 0.55 -40.37
C ILE A 423 46.85 0.12 -38.95
N THR A 424 45.82 -0.23 -38.18
CA THR A 424 46.00 -0.70 -36.81
C THR A 424 46.61 -2.10 -36.79
N THR A 425 47.71 -2.25 -36.06
CA THR A 425 48.44 -3.53 -35.93
C THR A 425 48.18 -4.23 -34.61
N ARG A 426 47.89 -3.47 -33.54
CA ARG A 426 47.59 -4.00 -32.21
C ARG A 426 46.77 -3.00 -31.41
N ILE A 427 45.86 -3.53 -30.59
CA ILE A 427 45.16 -2.79 -29.53
C ILE A 427 45.38 -3.53 -28.21
N ALA A 428 45.86 -2.82 -27.19
CA ALA A 428 46.04 -3.33 -25.84
C ALA A 428 45.05 -2.63 -24.89
N PHE A 429 43.94 -3.31 -24.62
CA PHE A 429 42.89 -2.84 -23.70
C PHE A 429 43.33 -2.95 -22.23
N GLN A 430 43.01 -1.91 -21.46
CA GLN A 430 43.35 -1.71 -20.05
C GLN A 430 42.13 -1.17 -19.30
N ASP A 431 42.09 -1.40 -17.99
CA ASP A 431 41.09 -0.80 -17.08
C ASP A 431 39.63 -0.93 -17.54
N ILE A 432 39.27 -2.10 -18.10
CA ILE A 432 37.91 -2.36 -18.56
C ILE A 432 36.99 -2.41 -17.35
N THR A 433 36.01 -1.52 -17.36
CA THR A 433 34.91 -1.45 -16.39
C THR A 433 33.59 -1.50 -17.16
N GLY A 434 32.53 -2.00 -16.53
CA GLY A 434 31.23 -2.08 -17.16
C GLY A 434 30.12 -1.66 -16.21
N VAL A 435 29.07 -1.10 -16.80
CA VAL A 435 27.84 -0.70 -16.12
C VAL A 435 26.66 -1.21 -16.93
N SER A 436 25.63 -1.71 -16.26
CA SER A 436 24.36 -2.03 -16.90
C SER A 436 23.30 -1.01 -16.50
N GLN A 437 22.51 -0.52 -17.45
CA GLN A 437 21.37 0.35 -17.16
C GLN A 437 20.27 -0.41 -16.40
N GLY A 438 19.33 0.30 -15.76
CA GLY A 438 18.31 -0.31 -14.86
C GLY A 438 17.46 -1.42 -15.48
N SER A 439 17.11 -1.32 -16.78
CA SER A 439 16.42 -2.40 -17.51
C SER A 439 17.32 -3.59 -17.86
N GLY A 440 18.62 -3.48 -17.61
CA GLY A 440 19.64 -4.53 -17.67
C GLY A 440 20.06 -5.02 -19.06
N LYS A 441 19.28 -4.72 -20.12
CA LYS A 441 19.54 -5.20 -21.49
C LYS A 441 20.65 -4.45 -22.23
N THR A 442 21.12 -3.33 -21.66
CA THR A 442 22.19 -2.51 -22.19
C THR A 442 23.37 -2.49 -21.23
N VAL A 443 24.55 -2.80 -21.75
CA VAL A 443 25.83 -2.76 -21.04
C VAL A 443 26.71 -1.70 -21.68
N GLY A 444 27.11 -0.68 -20.91
CA GLY A 444 28.19 0.22 -21.25
C GLY A 444 29.51 -0.33 -20.75
N LEU A 445 30.55 -0.32 -21.58
CA LEU A 445 31.93 -0.61 -21.19
C LEU A 445 32.77 0.65 -21.33
N THR A 446 33.50 1.00 -20.28
CA THR A 446 34.53 2.05 -20.32
C THR A 446 35.90 1.41 -20.16
N PHE A 447 36.85 1.78 -21.01
CA PHE A 447 38.20 1.23 -20.97
C PHE A 447 39.23 2.22 -21.51
N SER A 448 40.48 2.01 -21.10
CA SER A 448 41.65 2.66 -21.69
C SER A 448 42.29 1.72 -22.72
N TYR A 449 42.98 2.25 -23.70
CA TYR A 449 43.67 1.44 -24.70
C TYR A 449 44.99 2.07 -25.13
N ILE A 450 45.91 1.22 -25.56
CA ILE A 450 47.09 1.59 -26.33
C ILE A 450 46.93 0.97 -27.72
N ARG A 451 47.06 1.78 -28.77
CA ARG A 451 46.94 1.35 -30.16
C ARG A 451 48.27 1.56 -30.88
N GLU A 452 48.75 0.50 -31.51
CA GLU A 452 49.95 0.51 -32.36
C GLU A 452 49.49 0.42 -33.81
N TYR A 453 49.94 1.33 -34.66
CA TYR A 453 49.46 1.43 -36.03
C TYR A 453 50.58 1.84 -37.01
N LYS A 454 50.35 1.57 -38.29
CA LYS A 454 51.20 2.03 -39.38
C LYS A 454 50.57 3.23 -40.04
N TYR A 455 51.34 4.31 -40.18
CA TYR A 455 50.88 5.53 -40.82
C TYR A 455 51.61 5.78 -42.14
N LYS A 456 50.86 6.07 -43.21
CA LYS A 456 51.39 6.47 -44.51
C LYS A 456 51.17 7.96 -44.71
N GLY A 457 52.21 8.74 -44.46
CA GLY A 457 52.22 10.18 -44.68
C GLY A 457 52.20 10.54 -46.17
N TRP A 458 52.12 11.85 -46.45
CA TRP A 458 52.08 12.41 -47.79
C TRP A 458 53.22 11.94 -48.72
N PHE A 459 54.40 11.66 -48.17
CA PHE A 459 55.57 11.18 -48.92
C PHE A 459 55.53 9.69 -49.26
N GLY A 460 54.49 8.97 -48.80
CA GLY A 460 54.24 7.57 -49.15
C GLY A 460 55.06 6.53 -48.39
N GLU A 461 55.92 6.96 -47.46
CA GLU A 461 56.63 6.07 -46.53
C GLU A 461 55.71 5.70 -45.36
N TRP A 462 55.83 4.45 -44.92
CA TRP A 462 55.15 3.96 -43.72
C TRP A 462 56.03 4.20 -42.48
N SER A 463 55.47 4.77 -41.43
CA SER A 463 56.05 4.79 -40.08
C SER A 463 55.23 3.91 -39.14
N ASP A 464 55.89 3.32 -38.15
CA ASP A 464 55.23 2.69 -37.01
C ASP A 464 54.96 3.79 -35.97
N GLU A 465 53.72 3.92 -35.55
CA GLU A 465 53.23 4.94 -34.61
C GLU A 465 52.47 4.27 -33.46
N GLN A 466 52.29 5.02 -32.38
CA GLN A 466 51.55 4.58 -31.20
C GLN A 466 50.78 5.75 -30.60
N ASP A 467 49.54 5.50 -30.21
CA ASP A 467 48.75 6.40 -29.36
C ASP A 467 48.06 5.63 -28.22
N ASP A 468 47.58 6.40 -27.25
CA ASP A 468 46.76 5.93 -26.14
C ASP A 468 45.51 6.78 -26.03
N GLY A 469 44.45 6.18 -25.48
CA GLY A 469 43.14 6.81 -25.40
C GLY A 469 42.21 6.09 -24.45
N SER A 470 40.99 6.60 -24.36
CA SER A 470 39.90 5.98 -23.61
C SER A 470 38.63 5.98 -24.45
N SER A 471 37.82 4.94 -24.32
CA SER A 471 36.59 4.81 -25.08
C SER A 471 35.46 4.25 -24.22
N GLU A 472 34.24 4.51 -24.66
CA GLU A 472 33.01 3.96 -24.12
C GLU A 472 32.25 3.26 -25.25
N LEU A 473 31.85 2.01 -25.01
CA LEU A 473 31.14 1.18 -25.98
C LEU A 473 29.85 0.64 -25.38
N GLU A 474 28.77 0.66 -26.15
CA GLU A 474 27.48 0.10 -25.75
C GLU A 474 27.20 -1.26 -26.40
N PHE A 475 26.80 -2.22 -25.59
CA PHE A 475 26.42 -3.56 -25.99
C PHE A 475 24.96 -3.81 -25.62
N TYR A 476 24.16 -4.23 -26.59
CA TYR A 476 22.76 -4.60 -26.38
C TYR A 476 22.63 -6.12 -26.34
N PHE A 477 21.78 -6.61 -25.44
CA PHE A 477 21.52 -8.03 -25.26
C PHE A 477 20.03 -8.34 -25.29
N ALA A 478 19.70 -9.51 -25.84
CA ALA A 478 18.36 -10.09 -25.77
C ALA A 478 18.46 -11.59 -25.45
N LYS A 479 17.43 -12.14 -24.81
CA LYS A 479 17.35 -13.57 -24.53
C LYS A 479 16.73 -14.29 -25.73
N GLU A 480 17.47 -15.20 -26.34
CA GLU A 480 17.03 -16.04 -27.46
C GLU A 480 17.22 -17.51 -27.08
N ASN A 481 16.16 -18.32 -27.17
CA ASN A 481 16.19 -19.74 -26.81
C ASN A 481 16.79 -20.03 -25.41
N GLY A 482 16.56 -19.13 -24.45
CA GLY A 482 17.08 -19.27 -23.08
C GLY A 482 18.48 -18.67 -22.87
N GLU A 483 19.16 -18.19 -23.91
CA GLU A 483 20.51 -17.63 -23.82
C GLU A 483 20.55 -16.14 -24.14
N TRP A 484 21.30 -15.37 -23.36
CA TRP A 484 21.55 -13.95 -23.65
C TRP A 484 22.55 -13.80 -24.80
N VAL A 485 22.14 -13.20 -25.91
CA VAL A 485 22.96 -12.97 -27.11
C VAL A 485 23.05 -11.49 -27.44
N GLN A 486 24.15 -11.09 -28.08
CA GLN A 486 24.39 -9.69 -28.41
C GLN A 486 23.58 -9.27 -29.65
N THR A 487 22.95 -8.10 -29.61
CA THR A 487 22.02 -7.63 -30.66
C THR A 487 22.54 -6.45 -31.48
N ASN A 488 23.75 -5.96 -31.19
CA ASN A 488 24.47 -4.99 -32.00
C ASN A 488 25.95 -5.40 -32.17
N LEU A 489 26.73 -4.69 -32.97
CA LEU A 489 28.18 -4.93 -33.03
C LEU A 489 28.88 -4.51 -31.71
N GLY A 490 28.47 -3.37 -31.15
CA GLY A 490 29.01 -2.82 -29.91
C GLY A 490 30.49 -2.41 -29.97
N CYS A 491 31.10 -2.40 -31.16
CA CYS A 491 32.49 -2.00 -31.37
C CYS A 491 32.56 -1.05 -32.56
N GLU A 492 33.41 -0.04 -32.45
CA GLU A 492 33.68 0.95 -33.49
C GLU A 492 35.18 1.22 -33.59
N ASN A 493 35.62 1.98 -34.59
CA ASN A 493 37.03 2.33 -34.66
C ASN A 493 37.40 3.28 -33.52
N LEU A 494 38.57 3.05 -32.92
CA LEU A 494 39.05 3.82 -31.78
C LEU A 494 39.87 5.00 -32.31
N TYR A 495 39.31 6.20 -32.12
CA TYR A 495 39.94 7.47 -32.46
C TYR A 495 40.22 8.22 -31.16
N TRP A 496 41.51 8.44 -30.84
CA TRP A 496 42.04 9.31 -29.77
C TRP A 496 41.17 9.41 -28.50
#